data_AF-A0A1T4JW41-F1
#
_entry.id   AF-A0A1T4JW41-F1
#
_cell.length_a   1.000
_cell.length_b   1.000
_cell.length_c   1.000
_cell.angle_alpha   90.00
_cell.angle_beta   90.00
_cell.angle_gamma   90.00
#
_symmetry.space_group_name_H-M   'P 1'
#
loop_
_entity.id
_entity.type
_entity.pdbx_description
1 polymer ?
#
loop_
_entity_poly.entity_id
_entity_poly.type
_entity_poly.pdbx_seq_one_letter_code
_entity_poly.pdbx_strand_id
1 'polypeptide(L)'
;MYQNPANAYTTMQKETLSGRELEASVLTRAGLMLKQVQESWSAQDRDEKLLEAIKFNQKVWSFFQAELSDPENPLPIKLREDILNLSLFVDKRLFEV
;
A
#
# COMPACT_ATOMS: atom_id res chain seq x y z
N MET A 1 30.00 28.93 -5.76
CA MET A 1 29.37 27.80 -6.49
C MET A 1 27.90 27.77 -6.08
N TYR A 2 26.97 28.17 -6.96
CA TYR A 2 25.54 28.07 -6.71
C TYR A 2 25.14 26.60 -6.89
N GLN A 3 24.91 25.88 -5.78
CA GLN A 3 24.26 24.57 -5.84
C GLN A 3 22.82 24.79 -6.27
N ASN A 4 22.47 24.26 -7.44
CA ASN A 4 21.16 24.41 -8.05
C ASN A 4 20.16 23.50 -7.32
N PRO A 5 19.20 24.02 -6.53
CA PRO A 5 18.26 23.20 -5.76
C PRO A 5 17.42 22.29 -6.66
N ALA A 6 17.23 22.65 -7.94
CA ALA A 6 16.54 21.84 -8.93
C ALA A 6 17.15 20.44 -9.14
N ASN A 7 18.47 20.28 -8.94
CA ASN A 7 19.12 18.97 -9.02
C ASN A 7 18.75 18.05 -7.85
N ALA A 8 18.57 18.60 -6.64
CA ALA A 8 18.11 17.82 -5.48
C ALA A 8 16.66 17.36 -5.68
N TYR A 9 15.78 18.24 -6.18
CA TYR A 9 14.40 17.87 -6.53
C TYR A 9 14.32 16.78 -7.61
N THR A 10 15.17 16.87 -8.64
CA THR A 10 15.18 15.89 -9.74
C THR A 10 15.67 14.52 -9.29
N THR A 11 16.69 14.48 -8.43
CA THR A 11 17.21 13.22 -7.86
C THR A 11 16.18 12.58 -6.92
N MET A 12 15.54 13.38 -6.05
CA MET A 12 14.48 12.89 -5.18
C MET A 12 13.27 12.36 -5.97
N GLN A 13 12.88 13.02 -7.07
CA GLN A 13 11.79 12.52 -7.93
C GLN A 13 12.12 11.16 -8.56
N LYS A 14 13.36 10.95 -9.01
CA LYS A 14 13.78 9.67 -9.61
C LYS A 14 13.82 8.53 -8.60
N GLU A 15 14.32 8.78 -7.39
CA GLU A 15 14.31 7.79 -6.30
C GLU A 15 12.88 7.53 -5.78
N THR A 16 12.03 8.56 -5.77
CA THR A 16 10.61 8.41 -5.41
C THR A 16 9.86 7.59 -6.46
N LEU A 17 10.16 7.75 -7.76
CA LEU A 17 9.50 6.98 -8.83
C LEU A 17 9.72 5.47 -8.66
N SER A 18 10.94 5.02 -8.35
CA SER A 18 11.21 3.59 -8.10
C SER A 18 10.54 3.09 -6.81
N GLY A 19 10.50 3.92 -5.77
CA GLY A 19 9.75 3.63 -4.54
C GLY A 19 8.25 3.48 -4.78
N ARG A 20 7.66 4.38 -5.56
CA ARG A 20 6.23 4.38 -5.95
C ARG A 20 5.87 3.16 -6.79
N GLU A 21 6.74 2.75 -7.71
CA GLU A 21 6.57 1.53 -8.49
C GLU A 21 6.55 0.29 -7.58
N LEU A 22 7.44 0.25 -6.58
CA LEU A 22 7.47 -0.83 -5.60
C LEU A 22 6.20 -0.84 -4.73
N GLU A 23 5.80 0.31 -4.19
CA GLU A 23 4.54 0.50 -3.46
C GLU A 23 3.34 -0.01 -4.27
N ALA A 24 3.23 0.42 -5.53
CA ALA A 24 2.18 -0.01 -6.44
C ALA A 24 2.21 -1.51 -6.70
N SER A 25 3.40 -2.11 -6.86
CA SER A 25 3.56 -3.55 -7.07
C SER A 25 3.10 -4.36 -5.86
N VAL A 26 3.36 -3.88 -4.64
CA VAL A 26 2.96 -4.54 -3.40
C VAL A 26 1.45 -4.46 -3.20
N LEU A 27 0.84 -3.29 -3.43
CA LEU A 27 -0.62 -3.13 -3.42
C LEU A 27 -1.30 -3.99 -4.48
N THR A 28 -0.73 -4.05 -5.69
CA THR A 28 -1.23 -4.90 -6.79
C THR A 28 -1.20 -6.36 -6.39
N ARG A 29 -0.07 -6.83 -5.82
CA ARG A 29 0.05 -8.20 -5.31
C ARG A 29 -0.99 -8.49 -4.23
N ALA A 30 -1.20 -7.57 -3.29
CA ALA A 30 -2.16 -7.73 -2.20
C ALA A 30 -3.59 -7.93 -2.73
N GLY A 31 -4.01 -7.11 -3.71
CA GLY A 31 -5.30 -7.25 -4.38
C GLY A 31 -5.41 -8.55 -5.19
N LEU A 32 -4.35 -8.95 -5.90
CA LEU A 32 -4.33 -10.19 -6.66
C LEU A 32 -4.48 -11.43 -5.77
N MET A 33 -3.90 -11.45 -4.57
CA MET A 33 -4.07 -12.56 -3.62
C MET A 33 -5.53 -12.74 -3.22
N LEU A 34 -6.23 -11.65 -2.88
CA LEU A 34 -7.67 -11.70 -2.57
C LEU A 34 -8.49 -12.15 -3.79
N LYS A 35 -8.15 -11.64 -4.98
CA LYS A 35 -8.81 -12.02 -6.24
C LYS A 35 -8.65 -13.52 -6.55
N GLN A 36 -7.46 -14.09 -6.34
CA GLN A 36 -7.23 -15.53 -6.57
C GLN A 36 -8.10 -16.40 -5.66
N VAL A 37 -8.28 -16.00 -4.40
CA VAL A 37 -9.19 -16.68 -3.46
C VAL A 37 -10.64 -16.56 -3.94
N GLN A 38 -11.05 -15.37 -4.37
CA GLN A 38 -12.38 -15.14 -4.94
C GLN A 38 -12.64 -16.02 -6.17
N GLU A 39 -11.68 -16.11 -7.09
CA GLU A 39 -11.79 -16.94 -8.31
C GLU A 39 -11.82 -18.44 -7.98
N SER A 40 -11.18 -18.85 -6.88
CA SER A 40 -11.10 -20.25 -6.43
C SER A 40 -11.98 -20.51 -5.19
N TRP A 41 -13.13 -19.85 -5.07
CA TRP A 41 -13.92 -19.86 -3.83
C TRP A 41 -14.42 -21.26 -3.38
N SER A 42 -14.51 -22.22 -4.30
CA SER A 42 -14.92 -23.60 -3.97
C SER A 42 -13.73 -24.54 -3.72
N ALA A 43 -12.50 -24.03 -3.69
CA ALA A 43 -11.32 -24.84 -3.43
C ALA A 43 -11.30 -25.34 -1.98
N GLN A 44 -10.79 -26.56 -1.78
CA GLN A 44 -10.69 -27.17 -0.46
C GLN A 44 -9.77 -26.38 0.49
N ASP A 45 -8.78 -25.70 -0.06
CA ASP A 45 -7.81 -24.87 0.67
C ASP A 45 -8.20 -23.39 0.76
N ARG A 46 -9.46 -23.03 0.46
CA ARG A 46 -9.95 -21.64 0.45
C ARG A 46 -9.62 -20.92 1.75
N ASP A 47 -9.93 -21.51 2.91
CA ASP A 47 -9.83 -20.80 4.20
C ASP A 47 -8.38 -20.48 4.56
N GLU A 48 -7.45 -21.38 4.23
CA GLU A 48 -6.02 -21.15 4.43
C GLU A 48 -5.50 -20.03 3.53
N LYS A 49 -5.82 -20.08 2.22
CA LYS A 49 -5.43 -19.03 1.27
C LYS A 49 -6.07 -17.68 1.56
N LEU A 50 -7.32 -17.68 2.04
CA LEU A 50 -8.02 -16.48 2.46
C LEU A 50 -7.31 -15.84 3.66
N LEU A 51 -6.97 -16.63 4.68
CA LEU A 51 -6.23 -16.15 5.84
C LEU A 51 -4.85 -15.59 5.45
N GLU A 52 -4.14 -16.25 4.54
CA GLU A 52 -2.87 -15.77 4.01
C GLU A 52 -3.03 -14.42 3.29
N ALA A 53 -4.01 -14.31 2.39
CA ALA A 53 -4.30 -13.09 1.65
C ALA A 53 -4.70 -11.93 2.58
N ILE A 54 -5.53 -12.21 3.60
CA ILE A 54 -5.94 -11.21 4.60
C ILE A 54 -4.71 -10.71 5.37
N LYS A 55 -3.89 -11.62 5.93
CA LYS A 55 -2.69 -11.24 6.69
C LYS A 55 -1.70 -10.44 5.86
N PHE A 56 -1.51 -10.82 4.59
CA PHE A 56 -0.67 -10.07 3.68
C PHE A 56 -1.21 -8.65 3.46
N ASN A 57 -2.52 -8.50 3.18
CA ASN A 57 -3.15 -7.19 3.01
C ASN A 57 -3.06 -6.33 4.27
N GLN A 58 -3.38 -6.87 5.45
CA GLN A 58 -3.25 -6.15 6.73
C GLN A 58 -1.83 -5.63 6.92
N LYS A 59 -0.82 -6.47 6.68
CA LYS A 59 0.59 -6.06 6.81
C LYS A 59 0.96 -4.93 5.84
N VAL A 60 0.53 -5.03 4.58
CA VAL A 60 0.76 -3.98 3.58
C VAL A 60 0.12 -2.67 4.04
N TRP A 61 -1.16 -2.68 4.41
CA TRP A 61 -1.86 -1.47 4.83
C TRP A 61 -1.30 -0.87 6.12
N SER A 62 -0.83 -1.69 7.07
CA SER A 62 -0.13 -1.19 8.26
C SER A 62 1.17 -0.45 7.92
N PHE A 63 1.93 -0.88 6.90
CA PHE A 63 3.11 -0.12 6.44
C PHE A 63 2.72 1.23 5.83
N PHE A 64 1.70 1.27 4.97
CA PHE A 64 1.20 2.54 4.41
C PHE A 64 0.66 3.47 5.50
N GLN A 65 -0.07 2.94 6.49
CA GLN A 65 -0.55 3.72 7.62
C GLN A 65 0.61 4.34 8.41
N ALA A 66 1.64 3.54 8.73
CA ALA A 66 2.82 4.04 9.44
C ALA A 66 3.52 5.17 8.66
N GLU A 67 3.79 4.97 7.37
CA GLU A 67 4.51 5.93 6.52
C GLU A 67 3.70 7.22 6.28
N LEU A 68 2.40 7.10 6.00
CA LEU A 68 1.52 8.24 5.68
C LEU A 68 1.07 9.03 6.92
N SER A 69 1.13 8.42 8.09
CA SER A 69 0.84 9.09 9.37
C SER A 69 1.97 9.97 9.86
N ASP A 70 3.19 9.83 9.31
CA ASP A 70 4.32 10.68 9.64
C ASP A 70 4.05 12.14 9.22
N PRO A 71 4.08 13.10 10.16
CA PRO A 71 3.93 14.53 9.82
C PRO A 71 4.95 15.03 8.80
N GLU A 72 6.16 14.47 8.79
CA GLU A 72 7.27 14.84 7.89
C GLU A 72 7.17 14.17 6.51
N ASN A 73 6.14 13.35 6.26
CA ASN A 73 5.93 12.73 4.97
C ASN A 73 5.81 13.81 3.86
N PRO A 74 6.55 13.69 2.74
CA PRO A 74 6.60 14.73 1.71
C PRO A 74 5.33 14.82 0.83
N LEU A 75 4.39 13.88 0.96
CA LEU A 75 3.16 13.90 0.17
C LEU A 75 2.20 15.01 0.60
N PRO A 76 1.36 15.55 -0.31
CA PRO A 76 0.31 16.48 0.05
C PRO A 76 -0.62 15.91 1.12
N ILE A 77 -0.92 16.70 2.16
CA ILE A 77 -1.73 16.28 3.32
C ILE A 77 -3.03 15.60 2.89
N LYS A 78 -3.76 16.22 1.96
CA LYS A 78 -5.04 15.70 1.48
C LYS A 78 -4.92 14.31 0.85
N LEU A 79 -3.85 14.07 0.09
CA LEU A 79 -3.59 12.76 -0.51
C LEU A 79 -3.30 11.71 0.57
N ARG A 80 -2.51 12.05 1.59
CA ARG A 80 -2.24 11.15 2.72
C ARG A 80 -3.53 10.80 3.46
N GLU A 81 -4.37 11.79 3.75
CA GLU A 81 -5.67 11.59 4.40
C GLU A 81 -6.59 10.67 3.59
N ASP A 82 -6.67 10.85 2.27
CA ASP A 82 -7.52 10.02 1.41
C ASP A 82 -7.04 8.56 1.37
N ILE A 83 -5.72 8.33 1.33
CA ILE A 83 -5.15 6.97 1.39
C ILE A 83 -5.33 6.36 2.79
N LEU A 84 -5.13 7.13 3.87
CA LEU A 84 -5.37 6.65 5.24
C LEU A 84 -6.83 6.28 5.45
N ASN A 85 -7.78 7.07 4.97
CA ASN A 85 -9.20 6.73 5.02
C ASN A 85 -9.53 5.44 4.24
N LEU A 86 -8.91 5.24 3.07
CA LEU A 86 -9.02 3.99 2.33
C LEU A 86 -8.47 2.81 3.13
N SER A 87 -7.32 2.97 3.78
CA SER A 87 -6.72 1.91 4.60
C SER A 87 -7.64 1.47 5.74
N LEU A 88 -8.29 2.42 6.43
CA LEU A 88 -9.27 2.13 7.50
C LEU A 88 -10.48 1.36 6.98
N PHE A 89 -10.97 1.71 5.79
CA PHE A 89 -12.03 0.97 5.13
C PHE A 89 -11.61 -0.48 4.85
N VAL A 90 -10.43 -0.69 4.27
CA VAL A 90 -9.93 -2.02 3.94
C VAL A 90 -9.72 -2.86 5.20
N ASP A 91 -9.09 -2.32 6.24
CA ASP A 91 -8.89 -3.02 7.52
C ASP A 91 -10.24 -3.48 8.10
N LYS A 92 -11.22 -2.58 8.16
CA LYS A 92 -12.57 -2.93 8.64
C LYS A 92 -13.17 -4.08 7.85
N ARG A 93 -13.04 -4.09 6.51
CA ARG A 93 -13.54 -5.19 5.67
C ARG A 93 -12.80 -6.50 5.93
N LEU A 94 -11.48 -6.45 6.10
CA LEU A 94 -10.68 -7.65 6.37
C LEU A 94 -10.96 -8.25 7.75
N PHE A 95 -11.36 -7.45 8.73
CA PHE A 95 -11.76 -7.92 10.07
C PHE A 95 -13.13 -8.60 10.11
N GLU A 96 -14.01 -8.34 9.15
CA GLU A 96 -15.37 -8.88 9.11
C GLU A 96 -15.49 -10.24 8.40
N VAL A 97 -14.41 -10.68 7.73
CA VAL A 97 -14.30 -11.97 7.05
C VAL A 97 -13.87 -13.05 8.04
#